data_AF-A0A7W2XZM5-F1
#
_entry.id   AF-A0A7W2XZM5-F1
#
_cell.length_a   1.000
_cell.length_b   1.000
_cell.length_c   1.000
_cell.angle_alpha   90.00
_cell.angle_beta   90.00
_cell.angle_gamma   90.00
#
_symmetry.space_group_name_H-M   'P 1'
#
loop_
_entity.id
_entity.type
_entity.pdbx_description
1 polymer ?
#
loop_
_entity_poly.entity_id
_entity_poly.type
_entity_poly.pdbx_seq_one_letter_code
_entity_poly.pdbx_strand_id
1 'polypeptide(L)' 'MPAIDTNQCPLCQQNNLCAVNGNEPCWCVSRDVKRALLTQVPPALSGKSCICKSCVDKFNFNMVINKS' A
#
# COMPACT_ATOMS: atom_id res chain seq x y z
N MET A 1 6.68 -15.85 -17.88
CA MET A 1 6.77 -14.99 -16.68
C MET A 1 5.40 -14.99 -16.02
N PRO A 2 5.26 -15.29 -14.72
CA PRO A 2 3.96 -15.20 -14.08
C PRO A 2 3.48 -13.74 -14.08
N ALA A 3 2.21 -13.53 -14.38
CA ALA A 3 1.58 -12.22 -14.33
C ALA A 3 1.56 -11.72 -12.87
N ILE A 4 1.92 -10.46 -12.65
CA ILE A 4 1.83 -9.83 -11.32
C ILE A 4 0.36 -9.51 -11.07
N ASP A 5 -0.20 -10.02 -9.96
CA ASP A 5 -1.54 -9.63 -9.53
C ASP A 5 -1.49 -8.24 -8.87
N THR A 6 -1.98 -7.24 -9.60
CA THR A 6 -2.02 -5.85 -9.16
C THR A 6 -3.10 -5.57 -8.12
N ASN A 7 -3.98 -6.55 -7.81
CA ASN A 7 -5.01 -6.43 -6.79
C ASN A 7 -4.51 -6.88 -5.41
N GLN A 8 -3.32 -7.49 -5.32
CA GLN A 8 -2.76 -7.95 -4.05
C GLN A 8 -1.75 -6.95 -3.49
N CYS A 9 -1.90 -6.62 -2.20
CA CYS A 9 -0.97 -5.81 -1.46
C CYS A 9 0.42 -6.45 -1.47
N PRO A 10 1.48 -5.74 -1.88
CA PRO A 10 2.81 -6.31 -2.00
C PRO A 10 3.46 -6.63 -0.64
N LEU A 11 2.87 -6.17 0.48
CA LEU A 11 3.40 -6.38 1.83
C LEU A 11 2.71 -7.51 2.59
N CYS A 12 1.42 -7.76 2.34
CA CYS A 12 0.64 -8.74 3.10
C CYS A 12 -0.14 -9.73 2.22
N GLN A 13 -0.05 -9.60 0.89
CA GLN A 13 -0.71 -10.47 -0.11
C GLN A 13 -2.24 -10.54 0.00
N GLN A 14 -2.86 -9.66 0.81
CA GLN A 14 -4.31 -9.48 0.86
C GLN A 14 -4.76 -8.49 -0.21
N ASN A 15 -6.06 -8.47 -0.52
CA ASN A 15 -6.63 -7.51 -1.47
C ASN A 15 -6.28 -6.06 -1.08
N ASN A 16 -5.73 -5.30 -2.02
CA ASN A 16 -5.33 -3.90 -1.78
C ASN A 16 -6.50 -2.91 -1.87
N LEU A 17 -7.64 -3.34 -2.42
CA LEU A 17 -8.83 -2.52 -2.64
C LEU A 17 -8.50 -1.23 -3.40
N CYS A 18 -7.53 -1.30 -4.31
CA CYS A 18 -7.18 -0.17 -5.15
C CYS A 18 -8.31 0.11 -6.15
N ALA A 19 -8.83 1.33 -6.10
CA ALA A 19 -9.83 1.84 -7.04
C ALA A 19 -9.24 2.92 -7.96
N VAL A 20 -7.95 2.82 -8.33
CA VAL A 20 -7.28 3.84 -9.18
C VAL A 20 -7.95 4.00 -10.55
N ASN A 21 -8.59 2.94 -11.05
CA ASN A 21 -9.36 2.95 -12.30
C ASN A 21 -10.88 3.12 -12.05
N GLY A 22 -11.29 3.44 -10.82
CA GLY A 22 -12.68 3.70 -10.47
C GLY A 22 -13.12 5.12 -10.82
N ASN A 23 -14.43 5.38 -10.76
CA ASN A 23 -14.99 6.71 -11.01
C ASN A 23 -14.69 7.69 -9.87
N GLU A 24 -14.45 7.18 -8.66
CA GLU A 24 -14.17 7.95 -7.46
C GLU A 24 -12.67 7.88 -7.11
N PRO A 25 -12.09 8.91 -6.47
CA PRO A 25 -10.71 8.86 -6.00
C PRO A 25 -10.47 7.66 -5.09
N CYS A 26 -9.41 6.89 -5.35
CA CYS A 26 -9.04 5.74 -4.53
C CYS A 26 -8.79 6.19 -3.07
N TRP A 27 -9.16 5.36 -2.09
CA TRP A 27 -9.02 5.67 -0.66
C TRP A 27 -7.60 6.11 -0.25
N CYS A 28 -6.57 5.69 -0.99
CA CYS A 28 -5.17 5.98 -0.68
C CYS A 28 -4.78 7.45 -0.93
N VAL A 29 -5.52 8.18 -1.77
CA VAL A 29 -5.25 9.60 -2.04
C VAL A 29 -5.54 10.49 -0.83
N SER A 30 -6.44 10.05 0.05
CA SER A 30 -6.84 10.74 1.28
C SER A 30 -6.16 10.13 2.51
N ARG A 31 -5.02 9.45 2.32
CA ARG A 31 -4.24 8.83 3.39
C ARG A 31 -2.77 9.21 3.26
N ASP A 32 -2.13 9.33 4.41
CA ASP A 32 -0.70 9.62 4.49
C ASP A 32 0.10 8.33 4.28
N VAL A 33 0.46 8.05 3.03
CA VAL A 33 1.32 6.92 2.66
C VAL A 33 2.78 7.35 2.78
N LYS A 34 3.41 7.01 3.90
CA LYS A 34 4.79 7.40 4.21
C LYS A 34 5.79 6.83 3.20
N ARG A 35 6.77 7.64 2.79
CA ARG A 35 7.90 7.18 1.95
C ARG A 35 8.64 5.98 2.56
N ALA A 36 8.82 5.95 3.88
CA ALA A 36 9.45 4.83 4.57
C ALA A 36 8.67 3.50 4.45
N LEU A 37 7.35 3.55 4.24
CA LEU A 37 6.54 2.37 3.93
C LEU A 37 6.73 1.95 2.46
N LEU A 38 6.81 2.90 1.54
CA LEU A 38 7.07 2.63 0.12
C LEU A 38 8.41 1.91 -0.09
N THR A 39 9.43 2.23 0.70
CA THR A 39 10.74 1.55 0.66
C THR A 39 10.67 0.07 1.07
N GLN A 40 9.60 -0.37 1.75
CA GLN A 40 9.40 -1.78 2.11
C GLN A 40 8.78 -2.61 0.99
N VAL A 41 8.32 -1.98 -0.10
CA VAL A 41 7.74 -2.68 -1.25
C VAL A 41 8.85 -3.38 -2.02
N PRO A 42 8.73 -4.70 -2.30
CA PRO A 42 9.69 -5.41 -3.13
C PRO A 42 9.91 -4.71 -4.48
N PRO A 43 11.15 -4.59 -4.98
CA PRO A 43 11.44 -3.90 -6.25
C PRO A 43 10.63 -4.42 -7.44
N ALA A 44 10.34 -5.71 -7.47
CA ALA A 44 9.53 -6.34 -8.51
C ALA A 44 8.08 -5.82 -8.57
N LEU A 45 7.54 -5.35 -7.44
CA LEU A 45 6.16 -4.91 -7.24
C LEU A 45 6.02 -3.39 -7.07
N SER A 46 7.15 -2.68 -6.87
CA SER A 46 7.17 -1.23 -6.73
C SER A 46 6.64 -0.54 -7.99
N GLY A 47 5.69 0.39 -7.81
CA GLY A 47 4.99 1.06 -8.91
C GLY A 47 4.01 0.18 -9.70
N LYS A 48 3.82 -1.09 -9.32
CA LYS A 48 2.94 -2.04 -10.03
C LYS A 48 1.74 -2.49 -9.21
N SER A 49 1.86 -2.55 -7.88
CA SER A 49 0.75 -2.86 -6.98
C SER A 49 0.65 -1.87 -5.83
N CYS A 50 -0.58 -1.57 -5.41
CA CYS A 50 -0.85 -0.68 -4.31
C CYS A 50 -0.74 -1.38 -2.96
N ILE A 51 -0.29 -0.63 -1.95
CA ILE A 51 -0.30 -1.05 -0.55
C ILE A 51 -1.73 -0.92 -0.01
N CYS A 52 -2.24 -1.92 0.72
CA CYS A 52 -3.58 -1.89 1.29
C CYS A 52 -3.70 -0.92 2.48
N LYS A 53 -4.94 -0.49 2.76
CA LYS A 53 -5.25 0.41 3.87
C LYS A 53 -4.72 -0.10 5.22
N SER A 54 -4.89 -1.40 5.50
CA SER A 54 -4.44 -1.99 6.77
C SER A 54 -2.94 -1.89 6.98
N CYS A 55 -2.13 -2.05 5.92
CA CYS A 55 -0.68 -1.91 6.00
C CYS A 55 -0.27 -0.44 6.23
N VAL A 56 -0.94 0.50 5.56
CA VAL A 56 -0.72 1.95 5.76
C VAL A 56 -1.05 2.34 7.19
N ASP A 57 -2.24 1.98 7.68
CA ASP A 57 -2.69 2.33 9.03
C ASP A 57 -1.78 1.73 10.10
N LYS A 58 -1.40 0.45 9.96
CA LYS A 58 -0.48 -0.22 10.90
C LYS A 58 0.89 0.45 10.92
N PHE A 59 1.44 0.81 9.77
CA PHE A 59 2.73 1.49 9.70
C PHE A 59 2.68 2.87 10.35
N ASN A 60 1.62 3.62 10.07
CA ASN A 60 1.41 4.95 10.63
C ASN A 60 1.23 4.89 12.15
N PHE A 61 0.45 3.94 12.66
CA PHE A 61 0.31 3.70 14.10
C PHE A 61 1.66 3.40 14.75
N ASN A 62 2.45 2.49 14.17
CA ASN A 62 3.78 2.17 14.68
C ASN A 62 4.71 3.40 14.67
N MET A 63 4.65 4.25 13.64
CA MET A 63 5.46 5.47 13.61
C MET A 63 5.09 6.49 14.70
N VAL A 64 3.84 6.49 15.18
CA VAL A 64 3.42 7.34 16.30
C VAL A 64 3.97 6.78 17.61
N ILE A 65 3.84 5.47 17.84
CA ILE A 65 4.31 4.83 19.07
C ILE A 65 5.84 4.90 19.22
N ASN A 66 6.59 4.64 18.15
CA ASN A 66 8.06 4.65 18.18
C ASN A 66 8.70 6.06 18.28
N LYS A 67 7.89 7.13 18.31
CA LYS A 67 8.33 8.51 18.53
C LYS A 67 8.08 9.00 19.95
N SER A 68 7.42 8.18 20.79
CA SER A 68 7.15 8.47 22.20
C SER A 68 8.28 7.96 23.11
#